data_AF-A0A939RYB4-F1
#
_entry.id   AF-A0A939RYB4-F1
#
_cell.length_a   1.000
_cell.length_b   1.000
_cell.length_c   1.000
_cell.angle_alpha   90.00
_cell.angle_beta   90.00
_cell.angle_gamma   90.00
#
_symmetry.space_group_name_H-M   'P 1'
#
loop_
_entity.id
_entity.type
_entity.pdbx_description
1 polymer ?
#
loop_
_entity_poly.entity_id
_entity_poly.type
_entity_poly.pdbx_seq_one_letter_code
_entity_poly.pdbx_strand_id
1 'polypeptide(L)'
;MTTVRRRTKVPARWRLFACGLALLAGGLVAAGAGGWLPHPSPQTSAALTPADPDAAMPVPKQHNFSSSNTTHMTGIEIPLRVGLEARVPAQLSDVLAFYRTELAKRGWEERPEGTVVAADHAQLAFVSPKGPATLKLGRAKDETTVDLVQRNTEAVAKANFLPIAGQARLIFGYLAPDTASLTINDQTIKIAGGVNHPQTLDLPPGKYSYKLVVSGYPVRTDTITVASGEAWSLSLGDNDKKPDQIY
;
A
#
# COMPACT_ATOMS: atom_id res chain seq x y z
N MET A 1 -6.71 -61.68 32.42
CA MET A 1 -8.12 -62.05 32.69
C MET A 1 -8.80 -60.76 33.14
N THR A 2 -9.83 -60.18 32.53
CA THR A 2 -10.96 -60.72 31.76
C THR A 2 -11.46 -59.59 30.84
N THR A 3 -11.82 -59.96 29.60
CA THR A 3 -12.36 -59.12 28.52
C THR A 3 -13.80 -58.67 28.76
N VAL A 4 -14.17 -57.44 28.37
CA VAL A 4 -15.53 -57.14 27.87
C VAL A 4 -15.47 -56.12 26.72
N ARG A 5 -15.84 -56.59 25.52
CA ARG A 5 -16.23 -55.80 24.34
C ARG A 5 -17.64 -55.21 24.55
N ARG A 6 -17.92 -54.02 23.99
CA ARG A 6 -19.23 -53.76 23.37
C ARG A 6 -19.15 -52.78 22.19
N ARG A 7 -19.92 -53.15 21.18
CA ARG A 7 -20.02 -52.68 19.79
C ARG A 7 -20.81 -51.37 19.66
N THR A 8 -20.32 -50.50 18.78
CA THR A 8 -20.98 -49.71 17.71
C THR A 8 -22.49 -49.42 17.74
N LYS A 9 -22.85 -48.16 17.47
CA LYS A 9 -23.95 -47.77 16.57
C LYS A 9 -23.63 -46.43 15.86
N VAL A 10 -23.39 -46.50 14.55
CA VAL A 10 -23.34 -45.37 13.61
C VAL A 10 -24.75 -45.18 13.04
N PRO A 11 -25.33 -43.98 13.02
CA PRO A 11 -26.55 -43.72 12.26
C PRO A 11 -26.23 -43.33 10.82
N ALA A 12 -26.61 -44.21 9.91
CA ALA A 12 -26.70 -44.00 8.47
C ALA A 12 -27.92 -43.13 8.12
N ARG A 13 -27.75 -42.17 7.20
CA ARG A 13 -28.82 -41.69 6.32
C ARG A 13 -28.24 -40.91 5.13
N TRP A 14 -27.70 -41.68 4.19
CA TRP A 14 -27.50 -41.29 2.80
C TRP A 14 -28.30 -42.29 1.96
N ARG A 15 -29.39 -41.83 1.34
CA ARG A 15 -30.16 -42.52 0.29
C ARG A 15 -30.70 -41.41 -0.61
N LEU A 16 -30.07 -41.21 -1.76
CA LEU A 16 -30.50 -41.72 -3.06
C LEU A 16 -31.89 -41.19 -3.46
N PHE A 17 -31.90 -40.19 -4.33
CA PHE A 17 -33.01 -39.91 -5.24
C PHE A 17 -32.50 -40.17 -6.66
N ALA A 18 -33.11 -41.15 -7.31
CA ALA A 18 -32.92 -41.51 -8.70
C ALA A 18 -34.30 -41.63 -9.36
N CYS A 19 -34.27 -41.52 -10.69
CA CYS A 19 -35.30 -41.88 -11.67
C CYS A 19 -36.27 -40.79 -12.14
N GLY A 20 -36.26 -40.59 -13.46
CA GLY A 20 -37.24 -39.81 -14.20
C GLY A 20 -36.82 -39.51 -15.64
N LEU A 21 -36.31 -40.51 -16.38
CA LEU A 21 -36.05 -40.41 -17.82
C LEU A 21 -37.37 -40.69 -18.56
N ALA A 22 -37.91 -39.71 -19.28
CA ALA A 22 -39.01 -39.91 -20.23
C ALA A 22 -38.69 -39.17 -21.53
N LEU A 23 -38.38 -39.94 -22.56
CA LEU A 23 -38.32 -39.54 -23.96
C LEU A 23 -39.74 -39.36 -24.50
N LEU A 24 -40.01 -38.24 -25.16
CA LEU A 24 -41.05 -38.15 -26.19
C LEU A 24 -40.52 -37.32 -27.35
N ALA A 25 -40.54 -37.96 -28.53
CA ALA A 25 -40.13 -37.42 -29.80
C ALA A 25 -41.31 -36.71 -30.51
N GLY A 26 -40.98 -35.71 -31.33
CA GLY A 26 -41.72 -35.41 -32.55
C GLY A 26 -42.34 -34.01 -32.67
N GLY A 27 -41.85 -33.23 -33.64
CA GLY A 27 -42.74 -32.48 -34.54
C GLY A 27 -42.54 -30.95 -34.66
N LEU A 28 -41.87 -30.58 -35.76
CA LEU A 28 -42.11 -29.42 -36.65
C LEU A 28 -41.91 -27.97 -36.20
N VAL A 29 -41.09 -27.31 -37.02
CA VAL A 29 -40.85 -25.89 -37.26
C VAL A 29 -42.12 -25.05 -37.31
N ALA A 30 -42.11 -23.92 -36.59
CA ALA A 30 -42.86 -22.72 -36.96
C ALA A 30 -42.00 -21.48 -36.66
N ALA A 31 -41.75 -20.69 -37.70
CA ALA A 31 -41.15 -19.38 -37.62
C ALA A 31 -42.07 -18.40 -36.86
N GLY A 32 -41.50 -17.54 -36.02
CA GLY A 32 -42.25 -16.50 -35.33
C GLY A 32 -41.33 -15.44 -34.70
N ALA A 33 -41.27 -14.29 -35.36
CA ALA A 33 -40.97 -12.94 -34.91
C ALA A 33 -40.30 -12.71 -33.52
N GLY A 34 -39.12 -12.10 -33.58
CA GLY A 34 -38.72 -10.93 -32.77
C GLY A 34 -39.21 -10.84 -31.33
N GLY A 35 -38.38 -11.30 -30.41
CA GLY A 35 -38.47 -10.98 -28.99
C GLY A 35 -37.08 -10.92 -28.39
N TRP A 36 -36.34 -9.85 -28.70
CA TRP A 36 -35.12 -9.50 -27.96
C TRP A 36 -35.49 -9.35 -26.48
N LEU A 37 -35.21 -10.37 -25.68
CA LEU A 37 -35.04 -10.19 -24.25
C LEU A 37 -33.74 -9.39 -24.07
N PRO A 38 -33.77 -8.19 -23.47
CA PRO A 38 -32.54 -7.54 -23.07
C PRO A 38 -31.94 -8.43 -21.97
N HIS A 39 -30.91 -9.20 -22.32
CA HIS A 39 -29.94 -9.60 -21.32
C HIS A 39 -29.47 -8.32 -20.65
N PRO A 40 -29.53 -8.20 -19.30
CA PRO A 40 -28.85 -7.10 -18.65
C PRO A 40 -27.37 -7.29 -18.97
N SER A 41 -26.86 -6.47 -19.87
CA SER A 41 -25.41 -6.33 -20.06
C SER A 41 -24.81 -6.15 -18.67
N PRO A 42 -23.75 -6.88 -18.31
CA PRO A 42 -22.98 -6.51 -17.13
C PRO A 42 -22.65 -5.04 -17.31
N GLN A 43 -23.09 -4.21 -16.37
CA GLN A 43 -22.90 -2.77 -16.41
C GLN A 43 -21.42 -2.54 -16.68
N THR A 44 -21.07 -2.15 -17.91
CA THR A 44 -19.73 -1.68 -18.21
C THR A 44 -19.54 -0.47 -17.33
N SER A 45 -18.81 -0.66 -16.22
CA SER A 45 -18.32 0.43 -15.39
C SER A 45 -17.79 1.50 -16.33
N ALA A 46 -18.37 2.69 -16.28
CA ALA A 46 -17.89 3.79 -17.10
C ALA A 46 -16.40 3.99 -16.76
N ALA A 47 -15.55 4.00 -17.79
CA ALA A 47 -14.12 4.16 -17.59
C ALA A 47 -13.85 5.46 -16.82
N LEU A 48 -13.10 5.36 -15.72
CA LEU A 48 -12.71 6.53 -14.94
C LEU A 48 -11.82 7.43 -15.80
N THR A 49 -12.00 8.74 -15.67
CA THR A 49 -11.20 9.76 -16.39
C THR A 49 -10.51 10.67 -15.39
N PRO A 50 -9.32 11.20 -15.70
CA PRO A 50 -8.57 12.02 -14.76
C PRO A 50 -9.26 13.37 -14.54
N ALA A 51 -9.26 13.86 -13.30
CA ALA A 51 -9.78 15.18 -12.93
C ALA A 51 -9.03 16.30 -13.67
N ASP A 52 -7.71 16.16 -13.73
CA ASP A 52 -6.79 17.00 -14.49
C ASP A 52 -5.93 16.10 -15.39
N PRO A 53 -5.99 16.25 -16.72
CA PRO A 53 -5.23 15.43 -17.65
C PRO A 53 -3.71 15.61 -17.52
N ASP A 54 -3.25 16.78 -17.06
CA ASP A 54 -1.84 17.15 -17.01
C ASP A 54 -1.21 16.93 -15.62
N ALA A 55 -2.03 16.62 -14.60
CA ALA A 55 -1.55 16.36 -13.25
C ALA A 55 -0.57 15.19 -13.22
N ALA A 56 0.61 15.38 -12.63
CA ALA A 56 1.63 14.33 -12.50
C ALA A 56 1.17 13.13 -11.65
N MET A 57 0.32 13.38 -10.64
CA MET A 57 -0.30 12.37 -9.79
C MET A 57 -1.81 12.36 -10.09
N PRO A 58 -2.28 11.47 -11.00
CA PRO A 58 -3.66 11.52 -11.48
C PRO A 58 -4.65 11.08 -10.40
N VAL A 59 -5.78 11.77 -10.35
CA VAL A 59 -6.95 11.43 -9.51
C VAL A 59 -8.15 11.27 -10.42
N PRO A 60 -9.01 10.25 -10.26
CA PRO A 60 -10.26 10.15 -11.01
C PRO A 60 -11.17 11.38 -10.79
N LYS A 61 -11.93 11.80 -11.81
CA LYS A 61 -12.96 12.84 -11.69
C LYS A 61 -13.98 12.50 -10.61
N GLN A 62 -14.41 11.25 -10.58
CA GLN A 62 -15.37 10.74 -9.61
C GLN A 62 -14.67 10.35 -8.30
N HIS A 63 -14.07 11.31 -7.59
CA HIS A 63 -13.52 11.08 -6.25
C HIS A 63 -14.35 11.81 -5.19
N ASN A 64 -14.45 11.22 -4.01
CA ASN A 64 -15.11 11.84 -2.85
C ASN A 64 -14.11 12.63 -2.00
N PHE A 65 -12.82 12.27 -2.10
CA PHE A 65 -11.74 12.94 -1.40
C PHE A 65 -10.43 12.77 -2.17
N SER A 66 -9.61 13.81 -2.14
CA SER A 66 -8.19 13.72 -2.51
C SER A 66 -7.35 14.69 -1.69
N SER A 67 -6.16 14.28 -1.29
CA SER A 67 -5.16 15.13 -0.67
C SER A 67 -3.77 14.78 -1.19
N SER A 68 -2.88 15.77 -1.21
CA SER A 68 -1.46 15.57 -1.47
C SER A 68 -0.66 15.77 -0.21
N ASN A 69 0.44 15.02 -0.09
CA ASN A 69 1.43 15.23 0.95
C ASN A 69 2.82 15.28 0.31
N THR A 70 3.69 16.12 0.86
CA THR A 70 5.08 16.23 0.40
C THR A 70 6.01 16.22 1.59
N THR A 71 7.18 15.60 1.41
CA THR A 71 8.25 15.64 2.41
C THR A 71 9.38 16.52 1.90
N HIS A 72 9.60 17.63 2.58
CA HIS A 72 10.69 18.58 2.30
C HIS A 72 11.81 18.44 3.32
N MET A 73 13.00 18.90 2.94
CA MET A 73 14.15 19.02 3.84
C MET A 73 14.70 20.44 3.75
N THR A 74 15.11 21.01 4.88
CA THR A 74 15.72 22.34 4.89
C THR A 74 16.94 22.36 3.97
N GLY A 75 17.02 23.37 3.09
CA GLY A 75 18.10 23.48 2.10
C GLY A 75 17.90 22.64 0.83
N ILE A 76 16.82 21.87 0.72
CA ILE A 76 16.46 21.11 -0.49
C ILE A 76 15.09 21.59 -0.98
N GLU A 77 15.07 22.34 -2.08
CA GLU A 77 13.86 22.96 -2.62
C GLU A 77 12.85 21.92 -3.15
N ILE A 78 13.35 20.90 -3.86
CA ILE A 78 12.52 19.87 -4.47
C ILE A 78 12.13 18.84 -3.39
N PRO A 79 10.85 18.43 -3.28
CA PRO A 79 10.45 17.44 -2.27
C PRO A 79 11.15 16.09 -2.49
N LEU A 80 11.50 15.45 -1.37
CA LEU A 80 12.08 14.10 -1.32
C LEU A 80 11.03 13.04 -1.69
N ARG A 81 9.78 13.30 -1.32
CA ARG A 81 8.63 12.43 -1.52
C ARG A 81 7.40 13.27 -1.86
N VAL A 82 6.61 12.78 -2.80
CA VAL A 82 5.27 13.31 -3.11
C VAL A 82 4.29 12.15 -2.99
N GLY A 83 3.24 12.31 -2.20
CA GLY A 83 2.16 11.35 -2.06
C GLY A 83 0.82 11.96 -2.43
N LEU A 84 -0.08 11.09 -2.83
CA LEU A 84 -1.48 11.35 -3.14
C LEU A 84 -2.33 10.32 -2.41
N GLU A 85 -3.26 10.79 -1.60
CA GLU A 85 -4.31 9.97 -1.02
C GLU A 85 -5.64 10.33 -1.68
N ALA A 86 -6.45 9.33 -2.00
CA ALA A 86 -7.78 9.57 -2.57
C ALA A 86 -8.80 8.52 -2.14
N ARG A 87 -10.08 8.86 -2.24
CA ARG A 87 -11.21 7.94 -2.09
C ARG A 87 -12.11 8.04 -3.31
N VAL A 88 -12.30 6.90 -3.96
CA VAL A 88 -13.00 6.81 -5.23
C VAL A 88 -14.21 5.88 -5.07
N PRO A 89 -15.45 6.35 -5.24
CA PRO A 89 -16.66 5.51 -5.25
C PRO A 89 -16.74 4.63 -6.51
N ALA A 90 -15.77 3.75 -6.70
CA ALA A 90 -15.68 2.80 -7.80
C ALA A 90 -15.06 1.48 -7.34
N GLN A 91 -15.22 0.42 -8.13
CA GLN A 91 -14.62 -0.88 -7.82
C GLN A 91 -13.09 -0.83 -7.91
N LEU A 92 -12.42 -1.68 -7.14
CA LEU A 92 -10.97 -1.72 -7.09
C LEU A 92 -10.35 -1.99 -8.46
N SER A 93 -10.95 -2.89 -9.26
CA SER A 93 -10.50 -3.21 -10.62
C SER A 93 -10.54 -2.00 -11.56
N ASP A 94 -11.58 -1.18 -11.46
CA ASP A 94 -11.76 0.00 -12.30
C ASP A 94 -10.74 1.10 -11.93
N VAL A 95 -10.52 1.29 -10.63
CA VAL A 95 -9.50 2.21 -10.11
C VAL A 95 -8.08 1.73 -10.47
N LEU A 96 -7.81 0.44 -10.39
CA LEU A 96 -6.53 -0.15 -10.78
C LEU A 96 -6.27 0.05 -12.28
N ALA A 97 -7.27 -0.23 -13.14
CA ALA A 97 -7.17 -0.02 -14.58
C ALA A 97 -6.94 1.45 -14.94
N PHE A 98 -7.60 2.37 -14.23
CA PHE A 98 -7.36 3.81 -14.34
C PHE A 98 -5.90 4.15 -14.07
N TYR A 99 -5.35 3.74 -12.91
CA TYR A 99 -3.98 4.10 -12.54
C TYR A 99 -2.94 3.50 -13.49
N ARG A 100 -3.09 2.24 -13.89
CA ARG A 100 -2.19 1.63 -14.90
C ARG A 100 -2.16 2.44 -16.20
N THR A 101 -3.34 2.86 -16.67
CA THR A 101 -3.46 3.62 -17.92
C THR A 101 -2.87 5.01 -17.79
N GLU A 102 -3.24 5.75 -16.75
CA GLU A 102 -2.83 7.14 -16.57
C GLU A 102 -1.36 7.29 -16.18
N LEU A 103 -0.82 6.37 -15.38
CA LEU A 103 0.60 6.38 -15.01
C LEU A 103 1.48 5.95 -16.20
N ALA A 104 1.05 4.98 -17.01
CA ALA A 104 1.77 4.61 -18.23
C ALA A 104 1.89 5.79 -19.22
N LYS A 105 0.82 6.57 -19.40
CA LYS A 105 0.85 7.82 -20.21
C LYS A 105 1.86 8.85 -19.71
N ARG A 106 2.19 8.82 -18.42
CA ARG A 106 3.16 9.71 -17.76
C ARG A 106 4.58 9.14 -17.75
N GLY A 107 4.81 8.04 -18.47
CA GLY A 107 6.10 7.37 -18.55
C GLY A 107 6.46 6.56 -17.29
N TRP A 108 5.47 6.13 -16.52
CA TRP A 108 5.72 5.23 -15.39
C TRP A 108 5.67 3.78 -15.86
N GLU A 109 6.66 2.99 -15.44
CA GLU A 109 6.77 1.58 -15.78
C GLU A 109 6.43 0.71 -14.58
N GLU A 110 5.42 -0.14 -14.69
CA GLU A 110 5.08 -1.12 -13.66
C GLU A 110 6.19 -2.16 -13.53
N ARG A 111 6.58 -2.47 -12.29
CA ARG A 111 7.57 -3.49 -11.95
C ARG A 111 6.86 -4.74 -11.42
N PRO A 112 7.23 -5.94 -11.89
CA PRO A 112 6.62 -7.18 -11.40
C PRO A 112 6.99 -7.44 -9.92
N GLU A 113 8.12 -6.94 -9.46
CA GLU A 113 8.58 -7.12 -8.09
C GLU A 113 7.65 -6.43 -7.08
N GLY A 114 7.18 -7.17 -6.08
CA GLY A 114 6.30 -6.62 -5.04
C GLY A 114 4.87 -6.33 -5.50
N THR A 115 4.49 -6.75 -6.71
CA THR A 115 3.11 -6.65 -7.19
C THR A 115 2.21 -7.66 -6.49
N VAL A 116 1.14 -7.16 -5.89
CA VAL A 116 0.08 -7.95 -5.26
C VAL A 116 -1.24 -7.43 -5.78
N VAL A 117 -2.09 -8.30 -6.35
CA VAL A 117 -3.44 -7.94 -6.78
C VAL A 117 -4.41 -8.97 -6.24
N ALA A 118 -5.27 -8.53 -5.34
CA ALA A 118 -6.33 -9.32 -4.73
C ALA A 118 -7.69 -8.64 -4.97
N ALA A 119 -8.76 -9.30 -4.55
CA ALA A 119 -10.12 -8.77 -4.74
C ALA A 119 -10.39 -7.47 -3.95
N ASP A 120 -9.73 -7.31 -2.80
CA ASP A 120 -9.98 -6.23 -1.85
C ASP A 120 -8.80 -5.26 -1.67
N HIS A 121 -7.63 -5.59 -2.21
CA HIS A 121 -6.45 -4.73 -2.19
C HIS A 121 -5.56 -4.96 -3.41
N ALA A 122 -4.76 -3.95 -3.75
CA ALA A 122 -3.68 -4.09 -4.70
C ALA A 122 -2.47 -3.26 -4.25
N GLN A 123 -1.27 -3.74 -4.54
CA GLN A 123 -0.04 -3.01 -4.39
C GLN A 123 0.78 -3.20 -5.66
N LEU A 124 1.15 -2.10 -6.31
CA LEU A 124 2.01 -2.09 -7.50
C LEU A 124 3.25 -1.25 -7.22
N ALA A 125 4.39 -1.72 -7.72
CA ALA A 125 5.62 -0.93 -7.77
C ALA A 125 5.78 -0.33 -9.17
N PHE A 126 6.28 0.90 -9.23
CA PHE A 126 6.57 1.58 -10.49
C PHE A 126 7.97 2.20 -10.46
N VAL A 127 8.59 2.29 -11.64
CA VAL A 127 9.66 3.26 -11.90
C VAL A 127 9.02 4.47 -12.57
N SER A 128 9.10 5.61 -11.90
CA SER A 128 8.59 6.88 -12.39
C SER A 128 9.76 7.77 -12.88
N PRO A 129 9.49 8.88 -13.59
CA PRO A 129 10.53 9.79 -14.05
C PRO A 129 11.44 10.36 -12.94
N LYS A 130 10.97 10.42 -11.69
CA LYS A 130 11.76 10.94 -10.55
C LYS A 130 12.41 9.86 -9.68
N GLY A 131 12.01 8.60 -9.84
CA GLY A 131 12.46 7.52 -8.97
C GLY A 131 11.40 6.45 -8.69
N PRO A 132 11.63 5.58 -7.70
CA PRO A 132 10.71 4.51 -7.36
C PRO A 132 9.38 5.08 -6.86
N ALA A 133 8.30 4.40 -7.20
CA ALA A 133 6.96 4.77 -6.79
C ALA A 133 6.14 3.54 -6.42
N THR A 134 5.11 3.74 -5.59
CA THR A 134 4.24 2.66 -5.11
C THR A 134 2.81 3.13 -5.18
N LEU A 135 1.93 2.30 -5.74
CA LEU A 135 0.49 2.45 -5.66
C LEU A 135 -0.06 1.39 -4.73
N LYS A 136 -0.83 1.80 -3.72
CA LYS A 136 -1.61 0.93 -2.87
C LYS A 136 -3.09 1.27 -3.02
N LEU A 137 -3.88 0.25 -3.30
CA LEU A 137 -5.33 0.30 -3.35
C LEU A 137 -5.90 -0.59 -2.26
N GLY A 138 -6.98 -0.13 -1.63
CA GLY A 138 -7.70 -0.90 -0.63
C GLY A 138 -9.20 -0.68 -0.74
N ARG A 139 -9.99 -1.64 -0.27
CA ARG A 139 -11.44 -1.50 -0.14
C ARG A 139 -11.83 -0.94 1.23
N ALA A 140 -12.61 0.14 1.22
CA ALA A 140 -13.23 0.71 2.40
C ALA A 140 -14.71 0.95 2.14
N LYS A 141 -15.57 0.11 2.74
CA LYS A 141 -17.03 0.13 2.52
C LYS A 141 -17.39 0.01 1.03
N ASP A 142 -17.97 1.04 0.45
CA ASP A 142 -18.36 1.21 -0.94
C ASP A 142 -17.29 1.93 -1.81
N GLU A 143 -16.22 2.43 -1.21
CA GLU A 143 -15.14 3.15 -1.88
C GLU A 143 -13.83 2.37 -1.97
N THR A 144 -13.02 2.74 -2.96
CA THR A 144 -11.63 2.29 -3.08
C THR A 144 -10.72 3.42 -2.57
N THR A 145 -9.89 3.11 -1.59
CA THR A 145 -8.86 4.01 -1.07
C THR A 145 -7.62 3.89 -1.94
N VAL A 146 -6.98 5.02 -2.22
CA VAL A 146 -5.75 5.14 -3.00
C VAL A 146 -4.67 5.76 -2.12
N ASP A 147 -3.48 5.17 -2.13
CA ASP A 147 -2.24 5.78 -1.67
C ASP A 147 -1.20 5.61 -2.79
N LEU A 148 -0.91 6.70 -3.50
CA LEU A 148 0.10 6.74 -4.57
C LEU A 148 1.28 7.59 -4.09
N VAL A 149 2.46 6.98 -4.04
CA VAL A 149 3.68 7.60 -3.53
C VAL A 149 4.75 7.59 -4.61
N GLN A 150 5.34 8.75 -4.89
CA GLN A 150 6.53 8.91 -5.72
C GLN A 150 7.69 9.40 -4.86
N ARG A 151 8.84 8.74 -4.99
CA ARG A 151 10.09 9.14 -4.32
C ARG A 151 11.02 9.77 -5.32
N ASN A 152 11.77 10.76 -4.86
CA ASN A 152 12.67 11.54 -5.67
C ASN A 152 14.12 11.18 -5.38
N THR A 153 14.69 10.31 -6.22
CA THR A 153 16.06 9.82 -6.05
C THR A 153 17.08 10.96 -6.06
N GLU A 154 16.90 11.96 -6.93
CA GLU A 154 17.83 13.09 -7.03
C GLU A 154 17.79 13.96 -5.77
N ALA A 155 16.60 14.29 -5.26
CA ALA A 155 16.47 15.08 -4.04
C ALA A 155 17.02 14.34 -2.81
N VAL A 156 16.74 13.04 -2.70
CA VAL A 156 17.28 12.18 -1.62
C VAL A 156 18.80 12.07 -1.72
N ALA A 157 19.37 12.00 -2.93
CA ALA A 157 20.80 12.03 -3.15
C ALA A 157 21.43 13.36 -2.72
N LYS A 158 20.84 14.50 -3.12
CA LYS A 158 21.31 15.84 -2.72
C LYS A 158 21.27 16.04 -1.21
N ALA A 159 20.31 15.42 -0.53
CA ALA A 159 20.20 15.43 0.93
C ALA A 159 21.16 14.44 1.62
N ASN A 160 21.96 13.66 0.88
CA ASN A 160 22.79 12.57 1.39
C ASN A 160 22.01 11.49 2.16
N PHE A 161 20.76 11.25 1.75
CA PHE A 161 19.86 10.30 2.39
C PHE A 161 19.67 8.99 1.62
N LEU A 162 20.39 8.80 0.52
CA LEU A 162 20.35 7.52 -0.18
C LEU A 162 20.91 6.41 0.72
N PRO A 163 20.21 5.28 0.84
CA PRO A 163 20.70 4.14 1.59
C PRO A 163 21.88 3.50 0.88
N ILE A 164 22.78 2.92 1.67
CA ILE A 164 23.90 2.13 1.15
C ILE A 164 23.34 0.80 0.63
N ALA A 165 23.94 0.27 -0.44
CA ALA A 165 23.53 -1.01 -1.01
C ALA A 165 23.45 -2.12 0.05
N GLY A 166 22.32 -2.84 0.09
CA GLY A 166 22.07 -3.92 1.05
C GLY A 166 21.59 -3.45 2.43
N GLN A 167 21.50 -2.15 2.69
CA GLN A 167 21.07 -1.59 3.97
C GLN A 167 19.88 -0.64 3.79
N ALA A 168 19.22 -0.37 4.90
CA ALA A 168 18.30 0.75 5.06
C ALA A 168 19.03 1.94 5.69
N ARG A 169 18.50 3.14 5.52
CA ARG A 169 18.98 4.35 6.19
C ARG A 169 17.90 4.96 7.06
N LEU A 170 18.17 5.12 8.35
CA LEU A 170 17.35 5.94 9.24
C LEU A 170 17.87 7.37 9.24
N ILE A 171 16.94 8.32 9.27
CA ILE A 171 17.17 9.77 9.33
C ILE A 171 16.41 10.28 10.54
N PHE A 172 17.09 10.94 11.47
CA PHE A 172 16.46 11.40 12.70
C PHE A 172 17.12 12.66 13.22
N GLY A 173 16.34 13.47 13.93
CA GLY A 173 16.82 14.68 14.58
C GLY A 173 15.91 15.03 15.74
N TYR A 174 16.43 15.81 16.67
CA TYR A 174 15.68 16.29 17.82
C TYR A 174 15.82 17.81 17.89
N LEU A 175 14.77 18.51 17.46
CA LEU A 175 14.77 19.98 17.33
C LEU A 175 14.45 20.69 18.65
N ALA A 176 14.00 19.98 19.68
CA ALA A 176 13.84 20.56 21.01
C ALA A 176 15.22 20.82 21.63
N PRO A 177 15.36 21.85 22.50
CA PRO A 177 16.67 22.27 23.02
C PRO A 177 17.33 21.24 23.94
N ASP A 178 16.55 20.34 24.54
CA ASP A 178 17.07 19.30 25.43
C ASP A 178 17.94 18.30 24.69
N THR A 179 18.92 17.72 25.38
CA THR A 179 19.69 16.60 24.82
C THR A 179 18.84 15.32 24.81
N ALA A 180 18.90 14.60 23.70
CA ALA A 180 18.23 13.32 23.54
C ALA A 180 19.24 12.20 23.24
N SER A 181 18.80 10.96 23.39
CA SER A 181 19.52 9.79 22.89
C SER A 181 18.55 8.77 22.32
N LEU A 182 18.93 8.20 21.18
CA LEU A 182 18.19 7.13 20.51
C LEU A 182 18.93 5.82 20.75
N THR A 183 18.25 4.85 21.36
CA THR A 183 18.72 3.48 21.43
C THR A 183 18.01 2.64 20.38
N ILE A 184 18.74 2.00 19.48
CA ILE A 184 18.23 1.11 18.43
C ILE A 184 19.33 0.12 18.05
N ASN A 185 18.97 -1.14 17.78
CA ASN A 185 19.95 -2.17 17.40
C ASN A 185 21.12 -2.29 18.40
N ASP A 186 20.82 -2.26 19.70
CA ASP A 186 21.79 -2.25 20.80
C ASP A 186 22.82 -1.11 20.78
N GLN A 187 22.64 -0.11 19.91
CA GLN A 187 23.45 1.10 19.84
C GLN A 187 22.73 2.25 20.52
N THR A 188 23.46 3.09 21.25
CA THR A 188 22.92 4.34 21.82
C THR A 188 23.61 5.53 21.18
N ILE A 189 22.83 6.35 20.49
CA ILE A 189 23.28 7.50 19.71
C ILE A 189 22.86 8.76 20.45
N LYS A 190 23.81 9.63 20.77
CA LYS A 190 23.53 10.93 21.41
C LYS A 190 23.10 11.94 20.35
N ILE A 191 22.05 12.69 20.67
CA ILE A 191 21.47 13.71 19.81
C ILE A 191 21.54 15.03 20.56
N ALA A 192 22.34 15.97 20.04
CA ALA A 192 22.32 17.33 20.52
C ALA A 192 20.95 17.97 20.16
N GLY A 193 20.27 18.50 21.16
CA GLY A 193 19.01 19.20 20.95
C GLY A 193 19.18 20.51 20.20
N GLY A 194 18.12 20.96 19.55
CA GLY A 194 18.03 22.29 18.91
C GLY A 194 18.82 22.42 17.61
N VAL A 195 19.52 21.37 17.16
CA VAL A 195 20.31 21.41 15.94
C VAL A 195 19.43 21.01 14.74
N ASN A 196 19.27 21.92 13.78
CA ASN A 196 18.55 21.66 12.53
C ASN A 196 19.41 20.91 11.49
N HIS A 197 20.10 19.85 11.94
CA HIS A 197 20.88 18.95 11.10
C HIS A 197 20.54 17.51 11.48
N PRO A 198 19.76 16.79 10.65
CA PRO A 198 19.42 15.41 10.95
C PRO A 198 20.66 14.52 10.91
N GLN A 199 20.70 13.55 11.81
CA GLN A 199 21.67 12.46 11.82
C GLN A 199 21.15 11.29 11.01
N THR A 200 22.07 10.41 10.60
CA THR A 200 21.74 9.18 9.88
C THR A 200 22.33 7.95 10.56
N LEU A 201 21.65 6.82 10.40
CA LEU A 201 22.13 5.50 10.82
C LEU A 201 21.77 4.48 9.75
N ASP A 202 22.77 3.79 9.21
CA ASP A 202 22.53 2.68 8.31
C ASP A 202 22.29 1.39 9.10
N LEU A 203 21.28 0.63 8.70
CA LEU A 203 20.85 -0.61 9.36
C LEU A 203 20.67 -1.72 8.34
N PRO A 204 21.02 -2.98 8.66
CA PRO A 204 20.56 -4.12 7.88
C PRO A 204 19.02 -4.17 7.77
N PRO A 205 18.46 -4.88 6.77
CA PRO A 205 17.03 -5.14 6.70
C PRO A 205 16.57 -5.92 7.94
N GLY A 206 15.47 -5.50 8.55
CA GLY A 206 14.97 -6.14 9.77
C GLY A 206 13.93 -5.33 10.52
N LYS A 207 13.42 -5.93 11.60
CA LYS A 207 12.54 -5.28 12.56
C LYS A 207 13.34 -4.89 13.80
N TYR A 208 13.29 -3.60 14.15
CA TYR A 208 14.04 -3.02 15.25
C TYR A 208 13.09 -2.39 16.27
N SER A 209 13.34 -2.66 17.54
CA SER A 209 12.79 -1.83 18.62
C SER A 209 13.70 -0.63 18.83
N TYR A 210 13.13 0.53 19.08
CA TYR A 210 13.90 1.72 19.42
C TYR A 210 13.30 2.45 20.62
N LYS A 211 14.17 3.17 21.33
CA LYS A 211 13.83 3.92 22.53
C LYS A 211 14.42 5.31 22.45
N LEU A 212 13.59 6.32 22.67
CA LEU A 212 14.02 7.71 22.83
C LEU A 212 14.11 8.03 24.32
N VAL A 213 15.25 8.59 24.72
CA VAL A 213 15.50 9.09 26.08
C VAL A 213 15.84 10.57 25.98
N VAL A 214 15.10 11.43 26.68
CA VAL A 214 15.31 12.88 26.73
C VAL A 214 15.67 13.25 28.17
N SER A 215 16.77 13.98 28.35
CA SER A 215 17.23 14.41 29.68
C SER A 215 17.31 13.28 30.72
N GLY A 216 17.66 12.06 30.27
CA GLY A 216 17.76 10.86 31.11
C GLY A 216 16.46 10.06 31.29
N TYR A 217 15.32 10.58 30.84
CA TYR A 217 14.02 9.91 30.99
C TYR A 217 13.56 9.26 29.68
N PRO A 218 13.14 7.97 29.69
CA PRO A 218 12.48 7.36 28.54
C PRO A 218 11.18 8.08 28.19
N VAL A 219 11.06 8.54 26.94
CA VAL A 219 9.87 9.26 26.48
C VAL A 219 9.12 8.53 25.37
N ARG A 220 9.78 7.64 24.61
CA ARG A 220 9.15 6.82 23.58
C ARG A 220 9.81 5.46 23.46
N THR A 221 9.01 4.43 23.21
CA THR A 221 9.47 3.11 22.78
C THR A 221 8.52 2.60 21.70
N ASP A 222 9.06 2.16 20.58
CA ASP A 222 8.28 1.75 19.42
C ASP A 222 9.13 0.81 18.54
N THR A 223 8.57 0.35 17.43
CA THR A 223 9.26 -0.51 16.47
C THR A 223 9.22 0.05 15.06
N ILE A 224 10.26 -0.24 14.29
CA ILE A 224 10.34 0.04 12.86
C ILE A 224 10.79 -1.22 12.12
N THR A 225 10.18 -1.48 10.97
CA THR A 225 10.67 -2.52 10.05
C THR A 225 11.22 -1.82 8.82
N VAL A 226 12.45 -2.15 8.45
CA VAL A 226 13.15 -1.54 7.33
C VAL A 226 13.63 -2.61 6.36
N ALA A 227 13.60 -2.32 5.07
CA ALA A 227 14.12 -3.19 4.01
C ALA A 227 15.34 -2.57 3.32
N SER A 228 16.08 -3.41 2.60
CA SER A 228 17.25 -2.96 1.84
C SER A 228 16.83 -1.94 0.79
N GLY A 229 17.60 -0.86 0.67
CA GLY A 229 17.33 0.19 -0.30
C GLY A 229 16.28 1.21 0.14
N GLU A 230 15.81 1.14 1.40
CA GLU A 230 14.86 2.11 1.94
C GLU A 230 15.54 3.19 2.80
N ALA A 231 14.97 4.40 2.81
CA ALA A 231 15.32 5.45 3.77
C ALA A 231 14.09 5.90 4.55
N TRP A 232 14.21 5.97 5.88
CA TRP A 232 13.10 6.25 6.79
C TRP A 232 13.40 7.45 7.69
N SER A 233 12.44 8.36 7.79
CA SER A 233 12.48 9.48 8.74
C SER A 233 11.81 9.09 10.05
N LEU A 234 12.53 9.28 11.15
CA LEU A 234 12.04 9.08 12.50
C LEU A 234 11.85 10.44 13.19
N SER A 235 10.60 10.77 13.48
CA SER A 235 10.24 12.01 14.19
C SER A 235 10.35 11.81 15.70
N LEU A 236 11.25 12.57 16.35
CA LEU A 236 11.59 12.41 17.77
C LEU A 236 11.05 13.54 18.68
N GLY A 237 10.47 14.61 18.13
CA GLY A 237 10.11 15.83 18.87
C GLY A 237 8.78 15.79 19.65
N ASP A 238 7.71 15.23 19.06
CA ASP A 238 6.42 14.97 19.73
C ASP A 238 5.42 14.31 18.75
N ASN A 239 4.34 13.74 19.32
CA ASN A 239 3.03 13.50 18.69
C ASN A 239 2.83 12.21 17.85
N ASP A 240 2.99 11.01 18.45
CA ASP A 240 2.59 9.68 17.90
C ASP A 240 2.94 9.42 16.42
N LYS A 241 3.84 10.22 15.85
CA LYS A 241 4.06 10.25 14.42
C LYS A 241 4.84 9.00 14.09
N LYS A 242 4.22 8.19 13.24
CA LYS A 242 4.83 6.96 12.76
C LYS A 242 6.05 7.30 11.89
N PRO A 243 7.05 6.42 11.84
CA PRO A 243 8.13 6.54 10.88
C PRO A 243 7.57 6.72 9.46
N ASP A 244 8.20 7.59 8.68
CA ASP A 244 7.80 7.88 7.30
C ASP A 244 8.87 7.38 6.33
N GLN A 245 8.48 6.65 5.30
CA GLN A 245 9.41 6.11 4.32
C GLN A 245 9.68 7.16 3.24
N ILE A 246 10.86 7.76 3.31
CA ILE A 246 11.32 8.83 2.40
C ILE A 246 11.85 8.25 1.09
N TYR A 247 12.47 7.07 1.13
CA TYR A 247 12.99 6.35 -0.03
C TYR A 247 12.70 4.85 0.06
#